data_AF-A0A3M1D9I8-F1
#
_entry.id   AF-A0A3M1D9I8-F1
#
_cell.length_a   1.000
_cell.length_b   1.000
_cell.length_c   1.000
_cell.angle_alpha   90.00
_cell.angle_beta   90.00
_cell.angle_gamma   90.00
#
_symmetry.space_group_name_H-M   'P 1'
#
loop_
_entity.id
_entity.type
_entity.pdbx_description
1 polymer ?
#
loop_
_entity_poly.entity_id
_entity_poly.type
_entity_poly.pdbx_seq_one_letter_code
_entity_poly.pdbx_strand_id
1 'polypeptide(L)' 'VLTVAAGLLLLVGCEPDPCTDYVDYMCDCHPDDVDCATLENTYADADVSLQDECAIALEDQQAQDDEEGWECPVTEG' A
#
# COMPACT_ATOMS: atom_id res chain seq x y z
N VAL A 1 -35.71 -24.85 -8.35
CA VAL A 1 -36.39 -23.54 -8.13
C VAL A 1 -35.70 -22.88 -6.96
N LEU A 2 -35.04 -21.73 -7.21
CA LEU A 2 -34.56 -20.67 -6.29
C LEU A 2 -33.65 -21.10 -5.11
N THR A 3 -32.51 -20.47 -4.80
CA THR A 3 -32.15 -19.03 -4.89
C THR A 3 -30.63 -18.82 -4.91
N VAL A 4 -30.25 -17.75 -5.60
CA VAL A 4 -28.95 -17.11 -5.79
C VAL A 4 -28.33 -16.64 -4.46
N ALA A 5 -27.02 -16.80 -4.31
CA ALA A 5 -26.18 -15.86 -3.57
C ALA A 5 -24.84 -15.73 -4.32
N ALA A 6 -24.87 -14.90 -5.35
CA ALA A 6 -23.67 -14.36 -5.98
C ALA A 6 -22.93 -13.54 -4.91
N GLY A 7 -21.83 -14.08 -4.38
CA GLY A 7 -20.84 -13.29 -3.67
C GLY A 7 -19.98 -12.56 -4.68
N LEU A 8 -20.50 -11.49 -5.28
CA LEU A 8 -19.68 -10.43 -5.85
C LEU A 8 -18.94 -9.78 -4.66
N LEU A 9 -17.77 -10.29 -4.31
CA LEU A 9 -16.80 -9.51 -3.53
C LEU A 9 -16.22 -8.48 -4.49
N LEU A 10 -16.78 -7.29 -4.36
CA LEU A 10 -16.41 -6.01 -4.92
C LEU A 10 -14.90 -5.94 -5.23
N LEU A 11 -14.55 -6.13 -6.51
CA LEU A 11 -13.42 -5.44 -7.10
C LEU A 11 -13.80 -3.95 -7.11
N VAL A 12 -13.64 -3.28 -5.96
CA VAL A 12 -13.68 -1.82 -5.91
C VAL A 12 -12.46 -1.39 -6.69
N GLY A 13 -12.67 -0.86 -7.89
CA GLY A 13 -11.61 -0.59 -8.85
C GLY A 13 -10.59 0.41 -8.34
N CYS A 14 -9.34 -0.02 -8.22
CA CYS A 14 -8.19 0.87 -8.15
C CYS A 14 -7.44 0.73 -9.47
N GLU A 15 -7.31 1.84 -10.18
CA GLU A 15 -6.14 2.05 -11.04
C GLU A 15 -4.90 1.85 -10.15
N PRO A 16 -3.81 1.20 -10.61
CA PRO A 16 -2.61 1.06 -9.78
C PRO A 16 -2.16 2.45 -9.34
N ASP A 17 -2.13 2.67 -8.02
CA ASP A 17 -1.64 3.90 -7.41
C ASP A 17 -0.45 3.54 -6.50
N PRO A 18 0.76 3.37 -7.08
CA PRO A 18 1.93 2.95 -6.33
C PRO A 18 2.26 3.84 -5.13
N CYS A 19 1.92 5.12 -5.18
CA CYS A 19 2.13 6.01 -4.05
C CYS A 19 1.18 5.73 -2.89
N THR A 20 -0.10 5.43 -3.16
CA THR A 20 -1.01 4.95 -2.12
C THR A 20 -0.50 3.65 -1.52
N ASP A 21 -0.11 2.68 -2.36
CA ASP A 21 0.42 1.39 -1.90
C ASP A 21 1.71 1.57 -1.05
N TYR A 22 2.59 2.50 -1.44
CA TYR A 22 3.79 2.84 -0.68
C TYR A 22 3.46 3.47 0.66
N VAL A 23 2.57 4.46 0.70
CA VAL A 23 2.16 5.12 1.94
C VAL A 23 1.50 4.12 2.88
N ASP A 24 0.57 3.31 2.39
CA ASP A 24 -0.11 2.28 3.17
C ASP A 24 0.91 1.29 3.76
N TYR A 25 1.86 0.81 2.95
CA TYR A 25 2.92 -0.07 3.42
C TYR A 25 3.77 0.59 4.52
N MET A 26 4.28 1.79 4.30
CA MET A 26 5.12 2.47 5.29
C MET A 26 4.34 2.75 6.58
N CYS A 27 3.05 3.04 6.48
CA CYS A 27 2.21 3.36 7.62
C CYS A 27 1.75 2.16 8.42
N ASP A 28 1.43 1.06 7.76
CA ASP A 28 1.02 -0.17 8.44
C ASP A 28 2.23 -0.96 8.93
N CYS A 29 3.33 -0.96 8.17
CA CYS A 29 4.50 -1.79 8.43
C CYS A 29 5.60 -1.07 9.22
N HIS A 30 5.75 0.25 9.03
CA HIS A 30 6.81 1.07 9.64
C HIS A 30 6.27 2.33 10.35
N PRO A 31 5.17 2.27 11.13
CA PRO A 31 4.53 3.45 11.72
C PRO A 31 5.44 4.25 12.66
N ASP A 32 6.48 3.62 13.20
CA ASP A 32 7.44 4.26 14.11
C ASP A 32 8.58 4.98 13.37
N ASP A 33 8.82 4.65 12.09
CA ASP A 33 9.90 5.23 11.27
C ASP A 33 9.44 6.42 10.43
N VAL A 34 8.12 6.56 10.21
CA VAL A 34 7.54 7.58 9.35
C VAL A 34 6.43 8.38 10.02
N ASP A 35 6.21 9.60 9.54
CA ASP A 35 5.02 10.38 9.88
C ASP A 35 3.96 10.19 8.79
N CYS A 36 3.02 9.28 9.05
CA CYS A 36 1.95 8.92 8.11
C CYS A 36 1.11 10.10 7.63
N ALA A 37 0.78 11.02 8.53
CA ALA A 37 0.01 12.20 8.15
C ALA A 37 0.79 13.05 7.12
N THR A 38 2.11 13.12 7.25
CA THR A 38 2.97 13.83 6.30
C THR A 38 3.07 13.07 4.97
N LEU A 39 3.23 11.74 5.01
CA LEU A 39 3.28 10.88 3.83
C LEU A 39 1.98 10.95 3.02
N GLU A 40 0.84 10.72 3.65
CA GLU A 40 -0.49 10.81 3.03
C GLU A 40 -0.68 12.17 2.34
N ASN A 41 -0.32 13.29 3.00
CA ASN A 41 -0.44 14.61 2.38
C ASN A 41 0.57 14.85 1.25
N THR A 42 1.75 14.25 1.31
CA THR A 42 2.79 14.41 0.28
C THR A 42 2.40 13.71 -1.01
N TYR A 43 1.72 12.57 -0.90
CA TYR A 43 1.43 11.68 -2.02
C TYR A 43 -0.04 11.68 -2.48
N ALA A 44 -0.94 12.40 -1.79
CA ALA A 44 -2.37 12.47 -2.11
C ALA A 44 -2.72 12.89 -3.56
N ASP A 45 -1.85 13.66 -4.21
CA ASP A 45 -2.01 14.11 -5.60
C ASP A 45 -0.73 13.82 -6.42
N ALA A 46 -0.09 12.67 -6.18
CA ALA A 46 1.15 12.29 -6.84
C ALA A 46 1.00 12.24 -8.37
N ASP A 47 1.86 12.97 -9.07
CA ASP A 47 1.94 12.92 -10.52
C ASP A 47 2.60 11.63 -11.01
N VAL A 48 2.51 11.36 -12.32
CA VAL A 48 3.02 10.11 -12.93
C VAL A 48 4.50 9.83 -12.64
N SER A 49 5.33 10.87 -12.48
CA SER A 49 6.74 10.67 -12.16
C SER A 49 6.90 10.22 -10.70
N LEU A 50 6.11 10.81 -9.80
CA LEU A 50 6.07 10.38 -8.39
C LEU A 50 5.50 8.97 -8.26
N GLN A 51 4.51 8.59 -9.08
CA GLN A 51 3.97 7.23 -9.09
C GLN A 51 5.05 6.19 -9.44
N ASP A 52 5.89 6.47 -10.44
CA ASP A 52 7.03 5.58 -10.77
C ASP A 52 8.05 5.52 -9.61
N GLU A 53 8.33 6.65 -8.96
CA GLU A 53 9.25 6.70 -7.81
C GLU A 53 8.73 5.92 -6.60
N CYS A 54 7.43 6.02 -6.31
CA CYS A 54 6.79 5.28 -5.23
C CYS A 54 6.82 3.77 -5.47
N ALA A 55 6.61 3.32 -6.72
CA ALA A 55 6.71 1.90 -7.07
C ALA A 55 8.10 1.35 -6.76
N ILE A 56 9.15 2.07 -7.18
CA ILE A 56 10.55 1.69 -6.92
C ILE A 56 10.84 1.71 -5.41
N ALA A 57 10.40 2.76 -4.70
CA ALA A 57 10.63 2.90 -3.27
C ALA A 57 9.96 1.78 -2.46
N LEU A 58 8.74 1.37 -2.86
CA LEU A 58 8.04 0.25 -2.26
C LEU A 58 8.78 -1.08 -2.49
N GLU A 59 9.22 -1.34 -3.72
CA GLU A 59 10.00 -2.54 -4.05
C GLU A 59 11.32 -2.59 -3.26
N ASP A 60 12.04 -1.47 -3.19
CA ASP A 60 13.30 -1.36 -2.45
C ASP A 60 13.09 -1.57 -0.94
N GLN A 61 12.05 -1.00 -0.36
CA GLN A 61 11.72 -1.19 1.07
C GLN A 61 11.38 -2.64 1.38
N GLN A 62 10.51 -3.28 0.59
CA GLN A 62 10.14 -4.67 0.79
C GLN A 62 11.36 -5.61 0.64
N ALA A 63 12.24 -5.35 -0.32
CA ALA A 63 13.47 -6.11 -0.48
C ALA A 63 14.40 -5.93 0.73
N GLN A 64 14.51 -4.71 1.28
CA GLN A 64 15.28 -4.46 2.49
C GLN A 64 14.70 -5.22 3.69
N ASP A 65 13.39 -5.16 3.88
CA ASP A 65 12.71 -5.86 4.97
C ASP A 65 12.93 -7.38 4.87
N ASP A 66 12.83 -7.94 3.67
CA ASP A 66 13.12 -9.35 3.39
C ASP A 66 14.58 -9.72 3.73
N GLU A 67 15.54 -8.85 3.41
CA GLU A 67 16.96 -9.05 3.71
C GLU A 67 17.24 -8.97 5.22
N GLU A 68 16.53 -8.09 5.93
CA GLU A 68 16.64 -7.90 7.38
C GLU A 68 15.81 -8.93 8.18
N GLY A 69 14.95 -9.68 7.51
CA GLY A 69 14.01 -10.61 8.13
C GLY A 69 12.90 -9.89 8.91
N TRP A 70 12.56 -8.67 8.50
CA TRP A 70 11.43 -7.91 9.00
C TRP A 70 10.15 -8.37 8.29
N GLU A 71 9.19 -8.86 9.06
CA GLU A 71 7.86 -9.17 8.54
C GLU A 71 6.92 -8.03 8.93
N CYS A 72 6.32 -7.39 7.92
CA CYS A 72 5.32 -6.37 8.16
C CYS A 72 4.21 -6.90 9.08
N PRO A 73 3.92 -6.23 10.21
CA PRO A 73 2.89 -6.64 11.15
C PRO A 73 1.48 -6.33 10.61
N VAL A 74 1.08 -6.88 9.46
CA VAL A 74 -0.32 -6.84 9.01
C VAL A 74 -1.15 -7.69 9.97
N THR A 75 -1.72 -7.07 11.01
CA THR A 75 -2.82 -7.69 11.74
C THR A 75 -4.03 -7.71 10.81
N GLU A 76 -4.42 -8.90 10.37
CA GLU A 76 -5.69 -9.15 9.68
C GLU A 76 -6.84 -8.42 10.40
N GLY A 77 -7.32 -7.31 9.82
CA GLY A 77 -8.42 -6.50 10.32
C GLY A 77 -9.67 -6.68 9.47
#